data_AF-A0A090S3K2-F1
#
_entry.id   AF-A0A090S3K2-F1
#
_cell.length_a   1.000
_cell.length_b   1.000
_cell.length_c   1.000
_cell.angle_alpha   90.00
_cell.angle_beta   90.00
_cell.angle_gamma   90.00
#
_symmetry.space_group_name_H-M   'P 1'
#
loop_
_entity.id
_entity.type
_entity.pdbx_description
1 polymer ?
#
loop_
_entity_poly.entity_id
_entity_poly.type
_entity_poly.pdbx_seq_one_letter_code
_entity_poly.pdbx_strand_id
1 'polypeptide(L)'
;MVDFSLAGCGIYLEAPNDFCKGLALKVECPLNQFLPAGISFEIVAVKKQGNGTLLGIQFNQQVLMSNRLKTTLAELSLNVS
;
A
#
# COMPACT_ATOMS: atom_id res chain seq x y z
N MET A 1 -1.42 -7.41 -0.08
CA MET A 1 -1.87 -6.00 0.05
C MET A 1 -3.36 -6.04 0.32
N VAL A 2 -3.84 -5.28 1.31
CA VAL A 2 -5.27 -5.28 1.70
C VAL A 2 -6.03 -4.07 1.16
N ASP A 3 -5.32 -2.97 0.88
CA ASP A 3 -5.91 -1.75 0.33
C ASP A 3 -4.87 -0.94 -0.44
N PHE A 4 -5.32 -0.16 -1.42
CA PHE A 4 -4.50 0.79 -2.18
C PHE A 4 -5.29 2.08 -2.43
N SER A 5 -4.64 3.21 -2.18
CA SER A 5 -5.18 4.54 -2.42
C SER A 5 -4.14 5.42 -3.13
N LEU A 6 -4.55 6.63 -3.52
CA LEU A 6 -3.63 7.59 -4.13
C LEU A 6 -2.56 8.15 -3.17
N ALA A 7 -2.75 7.97 -1.86
CA ALA A 7 -1.87 8.50 -0.82
C ALA A 7 -1.02 7.41 -0.14
N GLY A 8 -1.28 6.14 -0.43
CA GLY A 8 -0.66 5.05 0.32
C GLY A 8 -1.34 3.71 0.09
N CYS A 9 -0.90 2.70 0.84
CA CYS A 9 -1.48 1.36 0.81
C CYS A 9 -1.50 0.71 2.20
N GLY A 10 -2.37 -0.29 2.33
CA GLY A 10 -2.46 -1.15 3.49
C GLY A 10 -1.85 -2.52 3.20
N ILE A 11 -1.01 -3.03 4.11
CA ILE A 11 -0.45 -4.38 4.02
C ILE A 11 -0.75 -5.12 5.31
N TYR A 12 -1.28 -6.35 5.19
CA TYR A 12 -1.40 -7.28 6.30
C TYR A 12 -0.28 -8.31 6.21
N LEU A 13 0.37 -8.56 7.34
CA LEU A 13 1.41 -9.56 7.51
C LEU A 13 0.97 -10.56 8.57
N GLU A 14 0.89 -11.84 8.22
CA GLU A 14 0.53 -12.90 9.17
C GLU A 14 1.68 -13.27 10.12
N ALA A 15 2.92 -13.06 9.68
CA ALA A 15 4.09 -13.39 10.47
C ALA A 15 4.41 -12.28 11.51
N PRO A 16 5.00 -12.66 12.66
CA PRO A 16 5.64 -11.71 13.56
C PRO A 16 6.62 -10.82 12.79
N ASN A 17 6.64 -9.54 13.16
CA ASN A 17 7.48 -8.53 12.54
C ASN A 17 7.75 -7.41 13.54
N ASP A 18 8.89 -6.74 13.33
CA ASP A 18 9.37 -5.62 14.16
C ASP A 18 9.20 -4.27 13.45
N PHE A 19 8.25 -4.20 12.52
CA PHE A 19 7.96 -2.95 11.81
C PHE A 19 7.49 -1.87 12.78
N CYS A 20 8.04 -0.68 12.63
CA CYS A 20 7.73 0.49 13.43
C CYS A 20 7.41 1.69 12.53
N LYS A 21 6.74 2.69 13.10
CA LYS A 21 6.46 3.94 12.39
C LYS A 21 7.75 4.67 12.04
N GLY A 22 7.76 5.40 10.93
CA GLY A 22 8.94 6.12 10.44
C GLY A 22 9.93 5.26 9.66
N LEU A 23 9.72 3.94 9.60
CA LEU A 23 10.59 3.08 8.82
C LEU A 23 10.36 3.32 7.32
N ALA A 24 11.44 3.65 6.61
CA ALA A 24 11.46 3.67 5.16
C ALA A 24 11.47 2.22 4.62
N LEU A 25 10.63 1.95 3.62
CA LEU A 25 10.60 0.66 2.94
C LEU A 25 10.35 0.82 1.44
N LYS A 26 10.31 -0.31 0.75
CA LYS A 26 9.84 -0.40 -0.64
C LYS A 26 8.69 -1.39 -0.71
N VAL A 27 7.60 -0.98 -1.33
CA VAL A 27 6.48 -1.87 -1.67
C VAL A 27 6.62 -2.25 -3.13
N GLU A 28 6.67 -3.55 -3.43
CA GLU A 28 6.70 -4.06 -4.80
C GLU A 28 5.37 -4.73 -5.14
N CYS A 29 4.64 -4.18 -6.11
CA CYS A 29 3.38 -4.74 -6.58
C CYS A 29 3.08 -4.32 -8.03
N PRO A 30 2.12 -4.98 -8.71
CA PRO A 30 1.73 -4.61 -10.08
C PRO A 30 1.24 -3.17 -10.25
N LEU A 31 0.79 -2.51 -9.17
CA LEU A 31 0.36 -1.10 -9.19
C LEU A 31 1.55 -0.12 -9.21
N ASN A 32 2.78 -0.59 -9.00
CA ASN A 32 3.99 0.25 -9.03
C ASN A 32 4.19 0.96 -10.38
N GLN A 33 3.66 0.40 -11.46
CA GLN A 33 3.71 1.01 -12.80
C GLN A 33 2.95 2.35 -12.89
N PHE A 34 2.06 2.63 -11.92
CA PHE A 34 1.29 3.88 -11.84
C PHE A 34 1.91 4.89 -10.87
N LEU A 35 2.97 4.51 -10.16
CA LEU A 35 3.61 5.37 -9.18
C LEU A 35 4.59 6.34 -9.86
N PRO A 36 4.69 7.58 -9.37
CA PRO A 36 5.72 8.51 -9.81
C PRO A 36 7.14 7.96 -9.62
N ALA A 37 8.05 8.36 -10.50
CA ALA A 37 9.47 8.05 -10.32
C ALA A 37 9.99 8.70 -9.02
N GLY A 38 10.81 7.96 -8.26
CA GLY A 38 11.39 8.46 -7.01
C GLY A 38 10.43 8.55 -5.82
N ILE A 39 9.25 7.92 -5.91
CA ILE A 39 8.35 7.77 -4.77
C ILE A 39 9.04 7.01 -3.63
N SER A 40 8.84 7.44 -2.40
CA SER A 40 9.26 6.74 -1.19
C SER A 40 8.07 6.35 -0.34
N PHE A 41 8.27 5.33 0.48
CA PHE A 41 7.25 4.72 1.32
C PHE A 41 7.67 4.79 2.78
N GLU A 42 6.74 5.18 3.64
CA GLU A 42 6.96 5.24 5.09
C GLU A 42 5.83 4.53 5.83
N ILE A 43 6.16 3.78 6.87
CA ILE A 43 5.16 3.22 7.78
C ILE A 43 4.61 4.34 8.67
N VAL A 44 3.32 4.63 8.56
CA VAL A 44 2.62 5.63 9.38
C VAL A 44 1.70 5.01 10.43
N ALA A 45 1.34 3.73 10.25
CA ALA A 45 0.53 2.97 11.20
C ALA A 45 1.01 1.52 11.31
N VAL A 46 1.03 1.01 12.54
CA VAL A 46 1.27 -0.40 12.85
C VAL A 46 0.20 -0.82 13.85
N LYS A 47 -0.65 -1.77 13.46
CA LYS A 47 -1.76 -2.25 14.30
C LYS A 47 -1.77 -3.77 14.34
N LYS A 48 -1.76 -4.36 15.54
CA LYS A 48 -1.95 -5.81 15.69
C LYS A 48 -3.40 -6.17 15.36
N GLN A 49 -3.59 -7.22 14.56
CA GLN A 49 -4.91 -7.68 14.14
C GLN A 49 -4.89 -9.22 14.06
N GLY A 50 -5.61 -9.87 14.99
CA GLY A 50 -5.55 -11.32 15.14
C GLY A 50 -4.11 -11.79 15.37
N ASN A 51 -3.67 -12.75 14.57
CA ASN A 51 -2.30 -13.29 14.64
C ASN A 51 -1.28 -12.45 13.84
N GLY A 52 -1.74 -11.44 13.10
CA GLY A 52 -0.90 -10.64 12.22
C GLY A 52 -0.80 -9.17 12.61
N THR A 53 -0.22 -8.40 11.69
CA THR A 53 -0.04 -6.95 11.81
C THR A 53 -0.50 -6.27 10.54
N LEU A 54 -1.35 -5.25 10.70
CA LEU A 54 -1.75 -4.34 9.64
C LEU A 54 -0.83 -3.12 9.66
N LEU A 55 -0.17 -2.88 8.53
CA LEU A 55 0.70 -1.74 8.28
C LEU A 55 -0.04 -0.73 7.38
N GLY A 56 -0.08 0.52 7.82
CA GLY A 56 -0.45 1.64 6.98
C GLY A 56 0.82 2.30 6.43
N ILE A 57 0.91 2.39 5.11
CA ILE A 57 2.07 2.92 4.40
C ILE A 57 1.65 4.18 3.65
N GLN A 58 2.37 5.26 3.87
CA GLN A 58 2.16 6.54 3.17
C GLN A 58 3.18 6.71 2.05
N PHE A 59 2.71 7.25 0.93
CA PHE A 59 3.56 7.71 -0.16
C PHE A 59 3.97 9.16 0.09
N ASN A 60 5.23 9.49 -0.16
CA ASN A 60 5.71 10.88 -0.05
C ASN A 60 5.23 11.80 -1.19
N GLN A 61 4.61 11.22 -2.21
CA GLN A 61 4.10 11.92 -3.39
C GLN A 61 2.67 11.47 -3.69
N GLN A 62 1.88 12.41 -4.21
CA GLN A 62 0.52 12.10 -4.65
C GLN A 62 0.55 11.27 -5.94
N VAL A 63 -0.17 10.15 -5.94
CA VAL A 63 -0.38 9.36 -7.16
C VAL A 63 -1.49 10.02 -7.99
N LEU A 64 -1.25 10.21 -9.29
CA LEU A 64 -2.26 10.77 -10.19
C LEU A 64 -3.27 9.69 -10.61
N MET A 65 -4.55 9.95 -10.40
CA MET A 65 -5.64 9.06 -10.81
C MET A 65 -5.84 9.11 -12.33
N SER A 66 -5.01 8.39 -13.07
CA SER A 66 -5.20 8.20 -14.51
C SER A 66 -6.41 7.30 -14.80
N ASN A 67 -6.99 7.41 -16.00
CA ASN A 67 -8.06 6.51 -16.43
C ASN A 67 -7.65 5.02 -16.35
N ARG A 68 -6.38 4.72 -16.69
CA ARG A 68 -5.85 3.36 -16.61
C ARG A 68 -5.79 2.86 -15.16
N LEU A 69 -5.28 3.67 -14.24
CA LEU A 69 -5.26 3.32 -12.81
C LEU A 69 -6.68 3.14 -12.27
N LYS A 70 -7.62 4.03 -12.63
CA LYS A 70 -9.03 3.95 -12.22
C LYS A 70 -9.66 2.63 -12.67
N THR A 71 -9.49 2.25 -13.92
CA THR A 71 -10.00 0.97 -14.45
C THR A 71 -9.36 -0.22 -13.74
N THR A 72 -8.03 -0.23 -13.57
CA THR A 72 -7.34 -1.31 -12.86
C THR A 72 -7.80 -1.46 -11.41
N LEU A 73 -8.02 -0.36 -10.68
CA LEU A 73 -8.53 -0.43 -9.30
C LEU A 73 -9.98 -0.95 -9.25
N ALA A 74 -10.81 -0.60 -10.23
CA ALA A 74 -12.17 -1.12 -10.34
C ALA A 74 -12.18 -2.63 -10.61
N GLU A 75 -11.35 -3.11 -11.54
CA GLU A 75 -11.20 -4.53 -11.85
C GLU A 75 -10.71 -5.33 -10.64
N LEU A 76 -9.71 -4.81 -9.91
CA LEU A 76 -9.21 -5.44 -8.69
C LEU A 76 -10.30 -5.53 -7.62
N SER A 77 -11.14 -4.51 -7.47
CA SER A 77 -12.23 -4.51 -6.49
C SER A 77 -13.30 -5.57 -6.80
N LEU A 78 -13.53 -5.88 -8.08
CA LEU A 78 -14.46 -6.93 -8.50
C LEU A 78 -13.89 -8.33 -8.31
N ASN A 79 -12.59 -8.51 -8.53
CA ASN A 79 -11.90 -9.80 -8.44
C ASN A 79 -11.62 -10.29 -7.01
N VAL A 80 -11.88 -9.47 -5.99
CA VAL A 80 -11.75 -9.84 -4.56
C VAL A 80 -13.09 -10.39 -4.00
N SER A 81 -14.08 -10.63 -4.87
CA SER A 81 -15.40 -11.20 -4.53
C SER A 81 -15.41 -12.73 -4.51
#